data_AF-L1NCA6-F1
#
_entry.id   AF-L1NCA6-F1
#
_cell.length_a   1.000
_cell.length_b   1.000
_cell.length_c   1.000
_cell.angle_alpha   90.00
_cell.angle_beta   90.00
_cell.angle_gamma   90.00
#
_symmetry.space_group_name_H-M   'P 1'
#
loop_
_entity.id
_entity.type
_entity.pdbx_description
1 polymer ?
#
loop_
_entity_poly.entity_id
_entity_poly.type
_entity_poly.pdbx_seq_one_letter_code
_entity_poly.pdbx_strand_id
1 'polypeptide(L)' 'TIAHHREVFTSLSGVDYTPDIRDRIVLSPPEEVRSVWERDYSDMQQSMIYGASLPFGALLERISLLEKKFHDR' A
#
# COMPACT_ATOMS: atom_id res chain seq x y z
N THR A 1 14.33 10.53 -19.99
CA THR A 1 13.25 10.43 -18.99
C THR A 1 13.53 11.38 -17.83
N ILE A 2 12.53 11.98 -17.20
CA ILE A 2 12.73 12.93 -16.07
C ILE A 2 13.56 12.31 -14.93
N ALA A 3 13.39 11.00 -14.68
CA ALA A 3 14.17 10.24 -13.71
C ALA A 3 15.69 10.31 -13.97
N HIS A 4 16.14 10.01 -15.19
CA HIS A 4 17.57 10.07 -15.55
C HIS A 4 18.14 11.50 -15.44
N HIS A 5 17.35 12.52 -15.79
CA HIS A 5 17.77 13.91 -15.58
C HIS A 5 17.93 14.24 -14.08
N ARG A 6 17.01 13.75 -13.22
CA ARG A 6 17.10 13.96 -11.77
C ARG A 6 18.24 13.17 -11.12
N GLU A 7 18.47 11.96 -11.59
CA GLU A 7 19.58 11.11 -11.15
C GLU A 7 20.95 11.75 -11.46
N VAL A 8 21.12 12.31 -12.66
CA VAL A 8 22.42 12.86 -13.10
C VAL A 8 22.64 14.29 -12.59
N PHE A 9 21.61 15.13 -12.58
CA PHE A 9 21.77 16.57 -12.36
C PHE A 9 21.19 17.09 -11.02
N THR A 10 20.29 16.34 -10.37
CA THR A 10 19.66 16.75 -9.10
C THR A 10 19.49 15.57 -8.15
N SER A 11 20.52 14.75 -7.99
CA SER A 11 20.44 13.54 -7.16
C SER A 11 20.23 13.94 -5.70
N LEU A 12 19.12 13.51 -5.10
CA LEU A 12 18.89 13.63 -3.66
C LEU A 12 19.35 12.33 -2.99
N SER A 13 20.14 12.43 -1.92
CA SER A 13 20.59 11.26 -1.18
C SER A 13 19.39 10.52 -0.59
N GLY A 14 19.32 9.20 -0.80
CA GLY A 14 18.24 8.34 -0.32
C GLY A 14 17.01 8.22 -1.24
N VAL A 15 17.02 8.85 -2.42
CA VAL A 15 15.96 8.68 -3.42
C VAL A 15 16.38 7.63 -4.44
N ASP A 16 15.62 6.54 -4.52
CA ASP A 16 15.78 5.52 -5.55
C ASP A 16 15.02 5.97 -6.82
N TYR A 17 15.77 6.23 -7.89
CA TYR A 17 15.24 6.67 -9.19
C TYR A 17 14.99 5.50 -10.15
N THR A 18 15.11 4.25 -9.67
CA THR A 18 14.90 3.05 -10.48
C THR A 18 13.48 3.04 -11.06
N PRO A 19 13.33 2.99 -12.40
CA PRO A 19 12.03 2.79 -13.04
C PRO A 19 11.47 1.40 -12.66
N ASP A 20 10.14 1.23 -12.66
CA ASP A 20 9.44 -0.01 -12.25
C ASP A 20 9.41 -0.35 -10.76
N ILE A 21 9.12 0.66 -9.93
CA ILE A 21 8.69 0.44 -8.54
C ILE A 21 7.28 -0.15 -8.42
N ARG A 22 6.48 -0.15 -9.50
CA ARG A 22 5.06 -0.56 -9.45
C ARG A 22 4.91 -2.00 -9.00
N ASP A 23 5.63 -2.94 -9.62
CA ASP A 23 5.57 -4.38 -9.31
C ASP A 23 6.08 -4.73 -7.89
N ARG A 24 6.70 -3.77 -7.21
CA ARG A 24 7.22 -3.94 -5.85
C ARG A 24 6.25 -3.43 -4.77
N ILE A 25 5.10 -2.87 -5.16
CA ILE A 25 4.12 -2.33 -4.21
C ILE A 25 3.39 -3.51 -3.56
N VAL A 26 3.58 -3.69 -2.26
CA VAL A 26 2.83 -4.64 -1.45
C VAL A 26 1.99 -3.84 -0.47
N LEU A 27 0.66 -3.84 -0.67
CA LEU A 27 -0.28 -3.13 0.21
C LEU A 27 -0.86 -4.07 1.25
N SER A 28 -0.97 -5.36 0.95
CA SER A 28 -1.46 -6.35 1.90
C SER A 28 -0.40 -6.64 2.98
N PRO A 29 -0.79 -6.73 4.26
CA PRO A 29 0.13 -7.16 5.31
C PRO A 29 0.57 -8.62 5.12
N PRO A 30 1.78 -9.00 5.60
CA PRO A 30 2.20 -10.38 5.74
C PRO A 30 1.23 -11.19 6.62
N GLU A 31 1.16 -12.50 6.38
CA GLU A 31 0.21 -13.37 7.08
C GLU A 31 0.49 -13.46 8.59
N GLU A 32 1.76 -13.31 9.01
CA GLU A 32 2.13 -13.40 10.43
C GLU A 32 1.55 -12.26 11.27
N VAL A 33 1.32 -11.09 10.67
CA VAL A 33 0.81 -9.89 11.35
C VAL A 33 -0.66 -9.59 11.05
N ARG A 34 -1.30 -10.42 10.21
CA ARG A 34 -2.66 -10.19 9.74
C ARG A 34 -3.69 -10.16 10.88
N SER A 35 -3.49 -10.98 11.91
CA SER A 35 -4.35 -11.01 13.12
C SER A 35 -4.22 -9.74 13.96
N VAL A 36 -3.03 -9.15 14.01
CA VAL A 36 -2.79 -7.87 14.69
C VAL A 36 -3.51 -6.75 13.96
N TRP A 37 -3.42 -6.74 12.63
CA TRP A 37 -4.10 -5.76 11.78
C TRP A 37 -5.62 -5.86 11.87
N GLU A 38 -6.16 -7.07 11.94
CA GLU A 38 -7.60 -7.28 12.12
C GLU A 38 -8.10 -6.70 13.44
N ARG A 39 -7.35 -6.90 14.52
CA ARG A 39 -7.68 -6.33 15.83
C ARG A 39 -7.60 -4.80 15.82
N ASP A 40 -6.52 -4.25 15.27
CA ASP A 40 -6.35 -2.80 15.14
C ASP A 40 -7.49 -2.17 14.31
N TYR A 41 -7.86 -2.82 13.21
CA TYR A 41 -8.98 -2.39 12.38
C TYR A 41 -10.33 -2.44 13.13
N SER A 42 -10.56 -3.48 13.95
CA SER A 42 -11.76 -3.57 14.79
C SER A 42 -11.84 -2.41 15.79
N ASP A 43 -10.71 -2.02 16.39
CA ASP A 43 -10.65 -0.90 17.33
C ASP A 43 -10.92 0.43 16.60
N MET A 44 -10.41 0.58 15.37
CA MET A 44 -10.72 1.72 14.50
C MET A 44 -12.20 1.76 14.10
N GLN A 45 -12.82 0.61 13.82
CA GLN A 45 -14.25 0.54 13.47
C GLN A 45 -15.15 1.06 14.59
N GLN A 46 -14.74 0.90 15.85
CA GLN A 46 -15.50 1.33 17.01
C GLN A 46 -15.28 2.81 17.35
N SER A 47 -14.07 3.32 17.16
CA SER A 47 -13.65 4.62 17.69
C SER A 47 -13.41 5.70 16.64
N MET A 48 -13.09 5.33 15.39
CA MET A 48 -12.63 6.26 14.35
C MET A 48 -13.47 6.23 13.06
N ILE A 49 -14.16 5.13 12.77
CA ILE A 49 -14.96 4.99 11.55
C ILE A 49 -16.43 5.29 11.87
N TYR A 50 -16.88 6.48 11.47
CA TYR A 50 -18.28 6.85 11.57
C TYR A 50 -19.08 6.31 10.38
N GLY A 51 -20.11 5.50 10.64
CA GLY A 51 -21.00 4.94 9.62
C GLY A 51 -20.76 3.45 9.33
N ALA A 52 -21.23 2.97 8.18
CA ALA A 52 -21.06 1.58 7.79
C ALA A 52 -19.60 1.30 7.43
N SER A 53 -18.94 0.46 8.22
CA SER A 53 -17.60 -0.04 7.96
C SER A 53 -17.66 -1.43 7.31
N LEU A 54 -16.65 -1.77 6.52
CA LEU A 54 -16.58 -3.06 5.84
C LEU A 54 -16.02 -4.11 6.80
N PRO A 55 -16.41 -5.38 6.68
CA PRO A 55 -15.67 -6.45 7.34
C PRO A 55 -14.21 -6.47 6.89
N PHE A 56 -13.28 -6.79 7.80
CA PHE A 56 -11.85 -6.79 7.53
C PHE A 56 -11.46 -7.63 6.30
N GLY A 57 -12.07 -8.80 6.11
CA GLY A 57 -11.87 -9.64 4.92
C GLY A 57 -12.21 -8.91 3.61
N ALA A 58 -13.35 -8.22 3.56
CA ALA A 58 -13.78 -7.46 2.38
C ALA A 58 -12.89 -6.23 2.13
N LEU A 59 -12.35 -5.62 3.19
CA LEU A 59 -11.36 -4.56 3.08
C LEU A 59 -10.06 -5.08 2.43
N LEU A 60 -9.56 -6.23 2.90
CA LEU A 60 -8.35 -6.83 2.33
C LEU A 60 -8.53 -7.20 0.85
N GLU A 61 -9.68 -7.74 0.46
CA GLU A 61 -9.98 -8.01 -0.95
C GLU A 61 -9.89 -6.73 -1.81
N ARG A 62 -10.41 -5.60 -1.31
CA ARG A 62 -10.31 -4.31 -2.00
C ARG A 62 -8.87 -3.82 -2.09
N ILE A 63 -8.09 -3.99 -1.03
CA ILE A 63 -6.66 -3.63 -1.00
C ILE A 63 -5.89 -4.49 -2.02
N SER A 64 -6.12 -5.80 -2.07
CA SER A 64 -5.49 -6.69 -3.04
C SER A 64 -5.89 -6.35 -4.48
N LEU A 65 -7.14 -5.95 -4.72
CA LEU A 65 -7.58 -5.49 -6.05
C LEU A 65 -6.93 -4.17 -6.44
N LEU A 66 -6.71 -3.27 -5.49
CA LEU A 66 -5.99 -2.03 -5.71
C LEU A 66 -4.51 -2.28 -6.02
N GLU A 67 -3.86 -3.19 -5.28
CA GLU A 67 -2.48 -3.62 -5.54
C GLU A 67 -2.36 -4.19 -6.96
N LYS A 68 -3.27 -5.09 -7.35
CA LYS A 68 -3.34 -5.59 -8.73
C LYS A 68 -3.48 -4.48 -9.76
N LYS A 69 -4.28 -3.44 -9.52
CA LYS A 69 -4.37 -2.29 -10.43
C LYS A 69 -3.07 -1.48 -10.55
N PHE A 70 -2.20 -1.52 -9.55
CA PHE A 70 -0.87 -0.90 -9.66
C PHE A 70 0.09 -1.75 -10.49
N HIS A 71 -0.07 -3.08 -10.46
CA HIS A 71 0.75 -4.04 -11.20
C HIS A 71 0.27 -4.26 -12.64
N ASP A 72 -1.05 -4.29 -12.85
CA ASP A 72 -1.68 -4.48 -14.16
C ASP A 72 -1.63 -3.15 -14.94
N ARG A 73 -0.84 -3.15 -16.02
CA ARG A 73 -0.72 -2.03 -16.96
C ARG A 73 -1.41 -2.33 -18.28
#